data_AF-A0A3M8CFY8-F1
#
_entry.id   AF-A0A3M8CFY8-F1
#
_cell.length_a   1.000
_cell.length_b   1.000
_cell.length_c   1.000
_cell.angle_alpha   90.00
_cell.angle_beta   90.00
_cell.angle_gamma   90.00
#
_symmetry.space_group_name_H-M   'P 1'
#
loop_
_entity.id
_entity.type
_entity.pdbx_description
1 polymer ?
#
loop_
_entity_poly.entity_id
_entity_poly.type
_entity_poly.pdbx_seq_one_letter_code
_entity_poly.pdbx_strand_id
1 'polypeptide(L)'
;MPTPPTFDVSVEIKARLDEMGNKPDLENTEIVKKIEREVDRKMEKEMRELVALLQKKGVDPMGFGEHYRSQNRSAHFEKEKWREMYKQAKFRFHVKTQIIRLSITD
;
A
#
# COMPACT_ATOMS: atom_id res chain seq x y z
N MET A 1 -2.37 2.03 -29.07
CA MET A 1 -1.50 1.59 -27.95
C MET A 1 -2.41 1.22 -26.78
N PRO A 2 -2.13 0.16 -26.02
CA PRO A 2 -2.92 -0.16 -24.85
C PRO A 2 -2.77 0.95 -23.80
N THR A 3 -3.88 1.38 -23.20
CA THR A 3 -3.89 2.46 -22.20
C THR A 3 -3.44 1.90 -20.85
N PRO A 4 -2.36 2.43 -20.23
CA PRO A 4 -1.92 1.96 -18.92
C PRO A 4 -3.01 2.19 -17.85
N PRO A 5 -3.28 1.19 -16.99
CA PRO A 5 -4.29 1.31 -15.96
C PRO A 5 -3.85 2.25 -14.84
N THR A 6 -4.83 2.75 -14.07
CA THR A 6 -4.59 3.35 -12.77
C THR A 6 -5.18 2.44 -11.69
N PHE A 7 -4.37 2.10 -10.70
CA PHE A 7 -4.78 1.31 -9.55
C PHE A 7 -4.93 2.19 -8.32
N ASP A 8 -6.11 2.18 -7.73
CA ASP A 8 -6.35 2.67 -6.38
C ASP A 8 -6.16 1.52 -5.40
N VAL A 9 -5.18 1.63 -4.52
CA VAL A 9 -4.80 0.59 -3.58
C VAL A 9 -5.04 1.08 -2.17
N SER A 10 -6.12 0.61 -1.56
CA SER A 10 -6.47 0.92 -0.17
C SER A 10 -5.92 -0.16 0.76
N VAL A 11 -5.22 0.27 1.82
CA VAL A 11 -4.65 -0.62 2.84
C VAL A 11 -5.07 -0.15 4.21
N GLU A 12 -5.77 -1.02 4.94
CA GLU A 12 -6.11 -0.80 6.34
C GLU A 12 -5.13 -1.57 7.23
N ILE A 13 -4.48 -0.86 8.14
CA ILE A 13 -3.50 -1.43 9.07
C ILE A 13 -4.08 -1.32 10.47
N LYS A 14 -4.22 -2.46 11.16
CA LYS A 14 -4.54 -2.48 12.59
C LYS A 14 -3.27 -2.82 13.37
N ALA A 15 -2.79 -1.87 14.17
CA ALA A 15 -1.52 -1.97 14.86
C ALA A 15 -1.69 -2.01 16.38
N ARG A 16 -0.77 -2.67 17.06
CA ARG A 16 -0.57 -2.56 18.52
C ARG A 16 0.74 -1.84 18.76
N LEU A 17 0.78 -0.95 19.74
CA LEU A 17 2.03 -0.33 20.14
C LEU A 17 2.72 -1.24 21.15
N ASP A 18 3.96 -1.62 20.86
CA ASP A 18 4.84 -2.31 21.80
C ASP A 18 5.56 -1.29 22.69
N GLU A 19 6.06 -1.70 23.85
CA GLU A 19 6.60 -0.78 24.85
C GLU A 19 7.76 0.08 24.30
N MET A 20 7.56 1.40 24.33
CA MET A 20 8.61 2.38 24.03
C MET A 20 9.26 2.86 25.34
N GLY A 21 10.59 2.89 25.38
CA GLY A 21 11.35 3.30 26.58
C GLY A 21 11.02 4.72 27.08
N ASN A 22 10.61 5.62 26.19
CA ASN A 22 9.93 6.86 26.53
C ASN A 22 8.48 6.69 26.11
N LYS A 23 7.58 6.34 27.05
CA LYS A 23 6.15 6.15 26.75
C LYS A 23 5.56 7.52 26.35
N PRO A 24 5.12 7.71 25.09
CA PRO A 24 4.28 8.85 24.76
C PRO A 24 3.04 8.80 25.67
N ASP A 25 2.39 9.92 25.92
CA ASP A 25 1.05 9.87 26.50
C ASP A 25 0.10 9.28 25.45
N LEU A 26 -0.19 7.99 25.59
CA LEU A 26 -1.02 7.23 24.67
C LEU A 26 -2.53 7.35 24.99
N GLU A 27 -2.88 8.00 26.11
CA GLU A 27 -4.25 8.46 26.37
C GLU A 27 -4.54 9.75 25.59
N ASN A 28 -3.49 10.50 25.22
CA ASN A 28 -3.61 11.64 24.34
C ASN A 28 -3.94 11.21 22.90
N THR A 29 -5.22 11.37 22.55
CA THR A 29 -5.75 11.05 21.22
C THR A 29 -5.03 11.77 20.08
N GLU A 30 -4.52 13.00 20.29
CA GLU A 30 -3.79 13.72 19.24
C GLU A 30 -2.38 13.15 19.01
N ILE A 31 -1.73 12.63 20.05
CA ILE A 31 -0.46 11.91 19.92
C ILE A 31 -0.68 10.60 19.14
N VAL A 32 -1.71 9.83 19.49
CA VAL A 32 -2.06 8.58 18.79
C VAL A 32 -2.35 8.83 17.31
N LYS A 33 -3.21 9.80 16.99
CA LYS A 33 -3.50 10.18 15.60
C LYS A 33 -2.26 10.66 14.85
N LYS A 34 -1.32 11.34 15.53
CA LYS A 34 -0.06 11.75 14.91
C LYS A 34 0.78 10.53 14.54
N ILE A 35 0.88 9.54 15.42
CA ILE A 35 1.57 8.28 15.15
C ILE A 35 0.93 7.57 13.95
N GLU A 36 -0.39 7.40 13.95
CA GLU A 36 -1.13 6.78 12.84
C GLU A 36 -0.84 7.47 11.50
N ARG A 37 -0.91 8.81 11.44
CA ARG A 37 -0.61 9.58 10.22
C ARG A 37 0.83 9.44 9.75
N GLU A 38 1.79 9.37 10.66
CA GLU A 38 3.20 9.18 10.28
C GLU A 38 3.44 7.75 9.76
N VAL A 39 2.76 6.74 10.33
CA VAL A 39 2.78 5.37 9.79
C VAL A 39 2.15 5.34 8.40
N ASP A 40 0.99 5.98 8.20
CA ASP A 40 0.32 6.06 6.90
C ASP A 40 1.25 6.64 5.83
N ARG A 41 1.85 7.81 6.12
CA ARG A 41 2.79 8.48 5.21
C ARG A 41 4.01 7.62 4.87
N LYS A 42 4.59 6.97 5.87
CA LYS A 42 5.75 6.10 5.68
C LYS A 42 5.40 4.89 4.83
N MET A 43 4.31 4.21 5.13
CA MET A 43 3.86 3.04 4.39
C MET A 43 3.50 3.39 2.93
N GLU A 44 2.81 4.50 2.69
CA GLU A 44 2.54 4.96 1.32
C GLU A 44 3.83 5.24 0.54
N LYS A 45 4.84 5.82 1.20
CA LYS A 45 6.15 6.07 0.58
C LYS A 45 6.84 4.75 0.23
N GLU A 46 6.92 3.80 1.17
CA GLU A 46 7.55 2.49 0.95
C GLU A 46 6.84 1.68 -0.13
N MET A 47 5.50 1.71 -0.19
CA MET A 47 4.73 1.06 -1.27
C MET A 47 5.01 1.69 -2.63
N ARG A 48 5.10 3.04 -2.72
CA ARG A 48 5.48 3.74 -3.95
C ARG A 48 6.88 3.34 -4.42
N GLU A 49 7.85 3.31 -3.52
CA GLU A 49 9.23 2.92 -3.82
C GLU A 49 9.33 1.45 -4.27
N LEU A 50 8.59 0.55 -3.60
CA LEU A 50 8.52 -0.86 -3.96
C LEU A 50 7.94 -1.04 -5.36
N VAL A 51 6.80 -0.41 -5.67
CA VAL A 51 6.20 -0.55 -7.01
C VAL A 51 7.07 0.08 -8.09
N ALA A 52 7.73 1.21 -7.83
CA ALA A 52 8.68 1.77 -8.78
C ALA A 52 9.85 0.79 -9.07
N LEU A 53 10.36 0.10 -8.05
CA LEU A 53 11.38 -0.94 -8.22
C LEU A 53 10.86 -2.13 -9.04
N LEU A 54 9.64 -2.60 -8.77
CA LEU A 54 9.01 -3.70 -9.49
C LEU A 54 8.73 -3.34 -10.96
N GLN A 55 8.24 -2.13 -11.23
CA GLN A 55 8.06 -1.58 -12.58
C GLN A 55 9.39 -1.49 -13.33
N LYS A 56 10.46 -1.00 -12.68
CA LYS A 56 11.81 -0.95 -13.27
C LYS A 56 12.32 -2.36 -13.64
N LYS A 57 12.06 -3.35 -12.80
CA LYS A 57 12.38 -4.77 -13.07
C LYS A 57 11.41 -5.43 -14.06
N GLY A 58 10.28 -4.79 -14.36
CA GLY A 58 9.25 -5.31 -15.27
C GLY A 58 8.59 -6.58 -14.76
N VAL A 59 8.47 -6.74 -13.44
CA VAL A 59 7.88 -7.93 -12.79
C VAL A 59 6.69 -7.53 -11.94
N ASP A 60 5.68 -8.39 -11.89
CA ASP A 60 4.45 -8.17 -11.12
C ASP A 60 4.20 -9.32 -10.12
N PRO A 61 4.93 -9.36 -9.00
CA PRO A 61 4.75 -10.38 -7.97
C PRO A 61 3.48 -10.19 -7.14
N MET A 62 2.84 -9.02 -7.22
CA MET A 62 1.64 -8.68 -6.46
C MET A 62 0.35 -9.07 -7.19
N GLY A 63 0.44 -9.42 -8.48
CA GLY A 63 -0.69 -9.91 -9.28
C GLY A 63 -1.63 -8.81 -9.78
N PHE A 64 -1.15 -7.58 -9.99
CA PHE A 64 -1.96 -6.50 -10.56
C PHE A 64 -2.50 -6.82 -11.95
N GLY A 65 -1.75 -7.61 -12.74
CA GLY A 65 -2.17 -8.07 -14.07
C GLY A 65 -3.34 -9.03 -14.01
N GLU A 66 -3.38 -9.87 -12.99
CA GLU A 66 -4.49 -10.78 -12.75
C GLU A 66 -5.75 -10.02 -12.33
N HIS A 67 -5.59 -9.02 -11.46
CA HIS A 67 -6.68 -8.12 -11.12
C HIS A 67 -7.22 -7.39 -12.36
N TYR A 68 -6.33 -6.79 -13.16
CA TYR A 68 -6.69 -6.14 -14.42
C TYR A 68 -7.42 -7.09 -15.39
N ARG A 69 -6.93 -8.32 -15.56
CA ARG A 69 -7.55 -9.35 -16.40
C ARG A 69 -8.95 -9.71 -15.93
N SER A 70 -9.15 -9.84 -14.62
CA SER A 70 -10.46 -10.19 -14.04
C SER A 70 -11.54 -9.13 -14.28
N GLN A 71 -11.16 -7.86 -14.34
CA GLN A 71 -12.05 -6.73 -14.61
C GLN A 71 -12.32 -6.55 -16.11
N ASN A 72 -11.37 -6.96 -16.94
CA ASN A 72 -11.43 -6.81 -18.40
C ASN A 72 -11.54 -8.17 -19.09
N ARG A 73 -12.52 -8.98 -18.70
CA ARG A 73 -12.69 -10.37 -19.18
C ARG A 73 -12.80 -10.51 -20.70
N SER A 74 -13.30 -9.48 -21.39
CA SER A 74 -13.44 -9.46 -22.85
C SER A 74 -12.15 -9.04 -23.57
N ALA A 75 -11.14 -8.53 -22.85
CA ALA A 75 -9.87 -8.13 -23.44
C ALA A 75 -8.94 -9.34 -23.57
N HIS A 76 -8.37 -9.52 -24.76
CA HIS A 76 -7.32 -10.51 -24.97
C HIS A 76 -6.09 -10.13 -24.13
N PHE A 77 -5.88 -10.84 -23.02
CA PHE A 77 -4.76 -10.62 -22.11
C PHE A 77 -3.50 -11.29 -22.66
N GLU A 78 -2.56 -10.49 -23.15
CA GLU A 78 -1.24 -10.94 -23.54
C GLU A 78 -0.20 -10.52 -22.49
N LYS A 79 0.64 -11.47 -22.07
CA LYS A 79 1.65 -11.22 -21.03
C LYS A 79 2.65 -10.12 -21.40
N GLU A 80 3.04 -10.05 -22.67
CA GLU A 80 4.00 -9.03 -23.14
C GLU A 80 3.36 -7.63 -23.15
N LYS A 81 2.12 -7.51 -23.66
CA LYS A 81 1.36 -6.25 -23.58
C LYS A 81 1.13 -5.82 -22.12
N TRP A 82 0.84 -6.77 -21.23
CA TRP A 82 0.74 -6.49 -19.81
C TRP A 82 2.07 -5.95 -19.25
N ARG A 83 3.20 -6.56 -19.58
CA ARG A 83 4.53 -6.10 -19.11
C ARG A 83 4.81 -4.65 -19.54
N GLU A 84 4.43 -4.26 -20.75
CA GLU A 84 4.55 -2.87 -21.23
C GLU A 84 3.60 -1.92 -20.49
N MET A 85 2.33 -2.30 -20.35
CA MET A 85 1.34 -1.51 -19.62
C MET A 85 1.70 -1.34 -18.15
N TYR A 86 2.19 -2.40 -17.49
CA TYR A 86 2.55 -2.41 -16.08
C TYR A 86 3.65 -1.40 -15.77
N LYS A 87 4.66 -1.28 -16.64
CA LYS A 87 5.74 -0.28 -16.51
C LYS A 87 5.24 1.16 -16.50
N GLN A 88 4.08 1.41 -17.12
CA GLN A 88 3.47 2.74 -17.25
C GLN A 88 2.23 2.92 -16.36
N ALA A 89 1.80 1.87 -15.66
CA ALA A 89 0.63 1.90 -14.81
C ALA A 89 0.83 2.90 -13.66
N LYS A 90 -0.25 3.57 -13.27
CA LYS A 90 -0.25 4.52 -12.14
C LYS A 90 -0.79 3.84 -10.89
N PHE A 91 -0.20 4.15 -9.75
CA PHE A 91 -0.61 3.61 -8.46
C PHE A 91 -0.89 4.75 -7.50
N ARG A 92 -2.09 4.75 -6.91
CA ARG A 92 -2.51 5.65 -5.84
C ARG A 92 -2.72 4.81 -4.59
N PHE A 93 -1.80 4.95 -3.64
CA PHE A 93 -1.89 4.24 -2.37
C PHE A 93 -2.61 5.11 -1.35
N HIS A 94 -3.52 4.47 -0.63
CA HIS A 94 -4.27 5.07 0.47
C HIS A 94 -4.11 4.17 1.68
N VAL A 95 -3.27 4.58 2.63
CA VAL A 95 -3.04 3.82 3.86
C VAL A 95 -3.83 4.44 4.99
N LYS A 96 -4.50 3.60 5.78
CA LYS A 96 -5.18 4.02 7.00
C LYS A 96 -4.78 3.10 8.14
N THR A 97 -4.07 3.66 9.11
CA THR A 97 -3.64 2.96 10.31
C THR A 97 -4.59 3.24 11.46
N GLN A 98 -4.90 2.20 12.22
CA GLN A 98 -5.64 2.28 13.47
C GLN A 98 -4.87 1.55 14.56
N ILE A 99 -4.56 2.25 15.64
CA ILE A 99 -3.97 1.63 16.84
C ILE A 99 -5.12 1.04 17.67
N ILE A 100 -5.08 -0.28 17.90
CA ILE A 100 -6.20 -1.04 18.50
C ILE A 100 -5.97 -1.48 19.96
N ARG A 101 -4.74 -1.43 20.49
CA ARG A 101 -4.45 -1.77 21.90
C ARG A 101 -3.12 -1.21 22.39
N LEU A 102 -3.13 -0.72 23.63
CA LEU A 102 -1.95 -0.46 24.46
C LEU A 102 -1.75 -1.69 25.36
N SER A 103 -0.60 -2.34 25.32
CA SER A 103 -0.31 -3.39 26.30
C SER A 103 -0.25 -2.74 27.69
N ILE A 104 -1.24 -3.03 28.53
CA ILE A 104 -1.13 -2.86 29.97
C ILE A 104 -0.37 -4.10 30.44
N THR A 105 0.90 -3.93 30.78
CA THR A 105 1.64 -4.95 31.52
C THR A 105 1.21 -4.77 32.98
N ASP A 106 0.45 -5.73 33.50
CA ASP A 106 0.18 -5.87 34.94
C ASP A 106 1.48 -6.11 35.73
#